data_AF-A0A7X7BTH4-F1
#
_entry.id   AF-A0A7X7BTH4-F1
#
_cell.length_a   1.000
_cell.length_b   1.000
_cell.length_c   1.000
_cell.angle_alpha   90.00
_cell.angle_beta   90.00
_cell.angle_gamma   90.00
#
_symmetry.space_group_name_H-M   'P 1'
#
loop_
_entity.id
_entity.type
_entity.pdbx_description
1 polymer ?
#
loop_
_entity_poly.entity_id
_entity_poly.type
_entity_poly.pdbx_seq_one_letter_code
_entity_poly.pdbx_strand_id
1 'polypeptide(L)'
;MEQVDAPEFSGESSFPRYQEIPNTVPSARVVRTLCYKVVHIDTLYQSALSRFSCYQASPTENALYQYGFALDGLILFMRNILDTLVQLTFLLTNHEDLLRDPHIKFNEIGKFLNLPALETDIQRVLVGDGDHYLRDPNYVRIVREVISDNGKVAEMTIEANHARGFLDVINSLSNSFKHSFIHDGLFGESVNRVEPRVTSCFVKFNAFYEPHIHHDHHLKDLYLGFRSEVARILENQRRYAVLSYGDAGQHER
;
A
#
# COMPACT_ATOMS: atom_id res chain seq x y z
N MET A 1 -25.50 -6.68 1.55
CA MET A 1 -24.04 -6.64 1.36
C MET A 1 -23.45 -7.51 2.44
N GLU A 2 -22.88 -8.66 2.08
CA GLU A 2 -22.16 -9.51 3.02
C GLU A 2 -21.01 -8.72 3.63
N GLN A 3 -20.90 -8.76 4.96
CA GLN A 3 -19.72 -8.33 5.69
C GLN A 3 -18.57 -9.24 5.24
N VAL A 4 -17.73 -8.76 4.32
CA VAL A 4 -16.44 -9.40 4.07
C VAL A 4 -15.58 -9.05 5.27
N ASP A 5 -15.61 -9.90 6.29
CA ASP A 5 -14.73 -9.78 7.44
C ASP A 5 -13.28 -9.85 6.94
N ALA A 6 -12.51 -8.81 7.25
CA ALA A 6 -11.11 -8.77 6.85
C ALA A 6 -10.36 -9.94 7.51
N PRO A 7 -9.47 -10.64 6.77
CA PRO A 7 -8.80 -11.83 7.28
C PRO A 7 -8.10 -11.54 8.61
N GLU A 8 -8.35 -12.38 9.62
CA GLU A 8 -7.71 -12.27 10.93
C GLU A 8 -6.21 -12.55 10.80
N PHE A 9 -5.40 -11.61 11.31
CA PHE A 9 -3.96 -11.76 11.34
C PHE A 9 -3.55 -12.56 12.58
N SER A 10 -3.07 -13.80 12.42
CA SER A 10 -2.81 -14.76 13.51
C SER A 10 -1.42 -14.63 14.17
N GLY A 11 -0.74 -13.49 13.98
CA GLY A 11 0.57 -13.22 14.57
C GLY A 11 1.75 -13.72 13.73
N GLU A 12 2.91 -13.96 14.37
CA GLU A 12 4.18 -14.31 13.70
C GLU A 12 4.09 -15.58 12.83
N SER A 13 3.15 -16.48 13.12
CA SER A 13 2.90 -17.70 12.33
C SER A 13 2.42 -17.44 10.89
N SER A 14 1.91 -16.24 10.62
CA SER A 14 1.47 -15.81 9.29
C SER A 14 2.63 -15.49 8.33
N PHE A 15 3.86 -15.40 8.84
CA PHE A 15 5.06 -15.07 8.07
C PHE A 15 5.89 -16.33 7.76
N PRO A 16 6.47 -16.46 6.55
CA PRO A 16 7.46 -17.49 6.28
C PRO A 16 8.77 -17.20 7.03
N ARG A 17 9.67 -18.19 7.02
CA ARG A 17 11.06 -17.96 7.43
C ARG A 17 11.79 -17.23 6.31
N TYR A 18 12.40 -16.10 6.65
CA TYR A 18 13.24 -15.34 5.73
C TYR A 18 14.71 -15.71 5.95
N GLN A 19 15.51 -15.67 4.88
CA GLN A 19 16.95 -15.79 5.03
C GLN A 19 17.51 -14.58 5.79
N GLU A 20 18.61 -14.82 6.51
CA GLU A 20 19.32 -13.77 7.24
C GLU A 20 20.32 -13.04 6.34
N ILE A 21 20.50 -11.74 6.59
CA ILE A 21 21.58 -10.96 6.00
C ILE A 21 22.69 -10.82 7.05
N PRO A 22 23.93 -11.24 6.75
CA PRO A 22 25.04 -11.09 7.69
C PRO A 22 25.20 -9.65 8.18
N ASN A 23 25.48 -9.48 9.48
CA ASN A 23 25.71 -8.19 10.14
C ASN A 23 24.52 -7.21 10.13
N THR A 24 23.29 -7.69 9.98
CA THR A 24 22.07 -6.85 10.04
C THR A 24 21.13 -7.27 11.18
N VAL A 25 20.01 -6.57 11.31
CA VAL A 25 18.94 -6.94 12.25
C VAL A 25 18.35 -8.28 11.81
N PRO A 26 18.20 -9.26 12.73
CA PRO A 26 17.61 -10.54 12.39
C PRO A 26 16.22 -10.41 11.77
N SER A 27 15.95 -11.17 10.72
CA SER A 27 14.68 -11.13 9.99
C SER A 27 13.47 -11.37 10.91
N ALA A 28 13.62 -12.26 11.91
CA ALA A 28 12.61 -12.53 12.93
C ALA A 28 12.22 -11.28 13.75
N ARG A 29 13.15 -10.36 14.01
CA ARG A 29 12.84 -9.10 14.71
C ARG A 29 12.07 -8.14 13.81
N VAL A 30 12.39 -8.12 12.52
CA VAL A 30 11.64 -7.33 11.51
C VAL A 30 10.21 -7.85 11.43
N VAL A 31 10.02 -9.18 11.34
CA VAL A 31 8.72 -9.84 11.36
C VAL A 31 7.91 -9.48 12.60
N ARG A 32 8.50 -9.62 13.80
CA ARG A 32 7.83 -9.25 15.05
C ARG A 32 7.38 -7.79 15.05
N THR A 33 8.25 -6.88 14.60
CA THR A 33 7.92 -5.46 14.49
C THR A 33 6.76 -5.24 13.51
N LEU A 34 6.77 -5.93 12.38
CA LEU A 34 5.73 -5.85 11.37
C LEU A 34 4.38 -6.39 11.88
N CYS A 35 4.36 -7.49 12.64
CA CYS A 35 3.16 -7.98 13.32
C CYS A 35 2.52 -6.88 14.18
N TYR A 36 3.33 -6.20 15.01
CA TYR A 36 2.82 -5.11 15.84
C TYR A 36 2.29 -3.94 15.01
N LYS A 37 2.96 -3.58 13.91
CA LYS A 37 2.48 -2.55 13.00
C LYS A 37 1.15 -2.93 12.35
N VAL A 38 1.01 -4.16 11.86
CA VAL A 38 -0.23 -4.64 11.24
C VAL A 38 -1.39 -4.59 12.24
N VAL A 39 -1.18 -4.98 13.50
CA VAL A 39 -2.22 -4.85 14.54
C VAL A 39 -2.50 -3.38 14.90
N HIS A 40 -1.46 -2.54 14.96
CA HIS A 40 -1.60 -1.14 15.30
C HIS A 40 -2.41 -0.32 14.27
N ILE A 41 -2.55 -0.83 13.04
CA ILE A 41 -3.36 -0.16 12.01
C ILE A 41 -4.81 0.02 12.46
N ASP A 42 -5.34 -0.91 13.25
CA ASP A 42 -6.71 -0.86 13.75
C ASP A 42 -6.89 0.32 14.70
N THR A 43 -5.89 0.57 15.56
CA THR A 43 -5.88 1.75 16.44
C THR A 43 -5.86 3.04 15.63
N LEU A 44 -5.04 3.13 14.58
CA LEU A 44 -4.97 4.32 13.73
C LEU A 44 -6.28 4.55 12.96
N TYR A 45 -6.87 3.48 12.43
CA TYR A 45 -8.16 3.53 11.73
C TYR A 45 -9.28 4.02 12.66
N GLN A 46 -9.40 3.44 13.86
CA GLN A 46 -10.37 3.89 14.87
C GLN A 46 -10.12 5.34 15.31
N SER A 47 -8.85 5.74 15.41
CA SER A 47 -8.48 7.11 15.73
C SER A 47 -8.93 8.11 14.66
N ALA A 48 -8.82 7.75 13.37
CA ALA A 48 -9.34 8.55 12.26
C ALA A 48 -10.87 8.65 12.28
N LEU A 49 -11.59 7.54 12.51
CA LEU A 49 -13.05 7.54 12.64
C LEU A 49 -13.56 8.40 13.80
N SER A 50 -12.88 8.31 14.94
CA SER A 50 -13.19 9.11 16.13
C SER A 50 -13.04 10.61 15.83
N ARG A 51 -11.93 11.02 15.20
CA ARG A 51 -11.70 12.42 14.83
C ARG A 51 -12.69 12.93 13.78
N PHE A 52 -13.07 12.09 12.83
CA PHE A 52 -14.15 12.42 11.89
C PHE A 52 -15.47 12.68 12.61
N SER A 53 -15.81 11.83 13.58
CA SER A 53 -17.03 12.00 14.39
C SER A 53 -16.99 13.28 15.23
N CYS A 54 -15.83 13.61 15.82
CA CYS A 54 -15.63 14.88 16.52
C CYS A 54 -15.80 16.08 15.59
N TYR A 55 -15.27 15.99 14.38
CA TYR A 55 -15.43 17.02 13.36
C TYR A 55 -16.90 17.20 12.94
N GLN A 56 -17.63 16.11 12.71
CA GLN A 56 -19.06 16.18 12.37
C GLN A 56 -19.90 16.80 13.49
N ALA A 57 -19.57 16.50 14.75
CA ALA A 57 -20.27 17.07 15.90
C ALA A 57 -19.95 18.56 16.10
N SER A 58 -18.75 19.00 15.75
CA SER A 58 -18.29 20.38 15.89
C SER A 58 -17.30 20.75 14.77
N PRO A 59 -17.79 21.25 13.62
CA PRO A 59 -17.00 21.46 12.42
C PRO A 59 -16.14 22.73 12.54
N THR A 60 -15.06 22.62 13.30
CA THR A 60 -14.02 23.65 13.42
C THR A 60 -12.83 23.32 12.53
N GLU A 61 -12.05 24.33 12.14
CA GLU A 61 -10.80 24.12 11.39
C GLU A 61 -9.84 23.19 12.13
N ASN A 62 -9.69 23.36 13.46
CA ASN A 62 -8.84 22.50 14.27
C ASN A 62 -9.30 21.02 14.23
N ALA A 63 -10.61 20.76 14.34
CA ALA A 63 -11.14 19.41 14.25
C ALA A 63 -10.92 18.80 12.85
N LEU A 64 -11.05 19.63 11.80
CA LEU A 64 -10.76 19.24 10.42
C LEU A 64 -9.28 18.84 10.25
N TYR A 65 -8.35 19.67 10.70
CA TYR A 65 -6.91 19.37 10.62
C TYR A 65 -6.53 18.13 11.44
N GLN A 66 -7.12 17.95 12.62
CA GLN A 66 -6.89 16.74 13.41
C GLN A 66 -7.33 15.48 12.66
N TYR A 67 -8.51 15.52 12.02
CA TYR A 67 -8.96 14.43 11.15
C TYR A 67 -7.99 14.23 9.97
N GLY A 68 -7.60 15.30 9.28
CA GLY A 68 -6.62 15.26 8.20
C GLY A 68 -5.30 14.60 8.58
N PHE A 69 -4.67 15.03 9.67
CA PHE A 69 -3.42 14.43 10.16
C PHE A 69 -3.57 12.95 10.54
N ALA A 70 -4.75 12.55 11.01
CA ALA A 70 -5.01 11.14 11.30
C ALA A 70 -5.08 10.30 10.03
N LEU A 71 -5.66 10.83 8.95
CA LEU A 71 -5.67 10.17 7.64
C LEU A 71 -4.26 10.08 7.07
N ASP A 72 -3.50 11.17 7.08
CA ASP A 72 -2.14 11.20 6.57
C ASP A 72 -1.26 10.18 7.32
N GLY A 73 -1.34 10.20 8.65
CA GLY A 73 -0.65 9.24 9.51
C GLY A 73 -1.04 7.80 9.19
N LEU A 74 -2.33 7.51 9.03
CA LEU A 74 -2.81 6.18 8.68
C LEU A 74 -2.25 5.70 7.34
N ILE A 75 -2.37 6.50 6.27
CA ILE A 75 -1.92 6.12 4.92
C ILE A 75 -0.40 5.96 4.85
N LEU A 76 0.35 6.87 5.48
CA LEU A 76 1.82 6.74 5.55
C LEU A 76 2.23 5.49 6.33
N PHE A 77 1.47 5.11 7.35
CA PHE A 77 1.72 3.90 8.12
C PHE A 77 1.39 2.62 7.34
N MET A 78 0.26 2.58 6.62
CA MET A 78 -0.07 1.51 5.67
C MET A 78 1.04 1.31 4.64
N ARG A 79 1.49 2.43 4.04
CA ARG A 79 2.59 2.43 3.09
C ARG A 79 3.87 1.84 3.68
N ASN A 80 4.22 2.22 4.90
CA ASN A 80 5.42 1.71 5.57
C ASN A 80 5.38 0.20 5.82
N ILE A 81 4.21 -0.35 6.15
CA ILE A 81 4.00 -1.80 6.28
C ILE A 81 4.25 -2.49 4.94
N LEU A 82 3.68 -1.98 3.86
CA LEU A 82 3.88 -2.52 2.50
C LEU A 82 5.35 -2.42 2.05
N ASP A 83 6.04 -1.31 2.33
CA ASP A 83 7.48 -1.17 2.03
C ASP A 83 8.31 -2.24 2.77
N THR A 84 7.95 -2.54 4.02
CA THR A 84 8.61 -3.61 4.80
C THR A 84 8.33 -4.99 4.18
N LEU A 85 7.10 -5.25 3.71
CA LEU A 85 6.76 -6.49 3.01
C LEU A 85 7.52 -6.63 1.69
N VAL A 86 7.77 -5.55 0.95
CA VAL A 86 8.62 -5.57 -0.25
C VAL A 86 10.03 -6.00 0.10
N GLN A 87 10.62 -5.42 1.15
CA GLN A 87 11.97 -5.79 1.61
C GLN A 87 12.05 -7.26 2.02
N LEU A 88 11.06 -7.75 2.78
CA LEU A 88 11.00 -9.16 3.18
C LEU A 88 10.81 -10.09 1.96
N THR A 89 10.02 -9.66 0.97
CA THR A 89 9.89 -10.43 -0.29
C THR A 89 11.21 -10.48 -1.04
N PHE A 90 11.94 -9.37 -1.11
CA PHE A 90 13.26 -9.33 -1.74
C PHE A 90 14.24 -10.32 -1.09
N LEU A 91 14.23 -10.40 0.24
CA LEU A 91 15.04 -11.40 0.96
C LEU A 91 14.67 -12.81 0.55
N LEU A 92 13.38 -13.09 0.41
CA LEU A 92 12.88 -14.41 0.05
C LEU A 92 13.25 -14.81 -1.39
N THR A 93 13.15 -13.89 -2.34
CA THR A 93 13.27 -14.20 -3.78
C THR A 93 14.67 -13.95 -4.36
N ASN A 94 15.49 -13.11 -3.71
CA ASN A 94 16.77 -12.62 -4.24
C ASN A 94 17.92 -12.73 -3.23
N HIS A 95 17.87 -13.71 -2.31
CA HIS A 95 18.92 -13.88 -1.29
C HIS A 95 20.32 -14.06 -1.89
N GLU A 96 20.45 -14.87 -2.95
CA GLU A 96 21.72 -15.09 -3.64
C GLU A 96 22.30 -13.81 -4.27
N ASP A 97 21.42 -12.95 -4.82
CA ASP A 97 21.84 -11.66 -5.35
C ASP A 97 22.37 -10.76 -4.22
N LEU A 98 21.73 -10.81 -3.05
CA LEU A 98 22.13 -10.04 -1.88
C LEU A 98 23.47 -10.50 -1.30
N LEU A 99 23.79 -11.80 -1.38
CA LEU A 99 25.10 -12.31 -0.96
C LEU A 99 26.23 -11.83 -1.88
N ARG A 100 25.93 -11.60 -3.16
CA ARG A 100 26.90 -11.11 -4.16
C ARG A 100 27.05 -9.60 -4.16
N ASP A 101 25.94 -8.90 -3.98
CA ASP A 101 25.83 -7.44 -3.92
C ASP A 101 24.94 -7.10 -2.72
N PRO A 102 25.51 -6.68 -1.56
CA PRO A 102 24.78 -6.49 -0.30
C PRO A 102 23.92 -5.22 -0.31
N HIS A 103 23.06 -5.11 -1.32
CA HIS A 103 22.20 -3.99 -1.59
C HIS A 103 20.76 -4.47 -1.87
N ILE A 104 19.81 -4.00 -1.05
CA ILE A 104 18.39 -4.22 -1.29
C ILE A 104 17.93 -3.28 -2.40
N LYS A 105 17.82 -3.81 -3.62
CA LYS A 105 17.43 -3.06 -4.82
C LYS A 105 15.99 -2.55 -4.75
N PHE A 106 15.12 -3.33 -4.10
CA PHE A 106 13.70 -3.00 -3.90
C PHE A 106 13.40 -2.83 -2.42
N ASN A 107 13.51 -1.59 -1.93
CA ASN A 107 13.30 -1.28 -0.51
C ASN A 107 11.96 -0.61 -0.21
N GLU A 108 11.15 -0.33 -1.22
CA GLU A 108 9.85 0.33 -1.12
C GLU A 108 8.95 0.01 -2.32
N ILE A 109 7.63 0.06 -2.16
CA ILE A 109 6.68 -0.21 -3.26
C ILE A 109 6.89 0.78 -4.42
N GLY A 110 7.29 2.03 -4.17
CA GLY A 110 7.47 3.04 -5.20
C GLY A 110 8.53 2.65 -6.24
N LYS A 111 9.67 2.12 -5.80
CA LYS A 111 10.71 1.60 -6.71
C LYS A 111 10.25 0.33 -7.41
N PHE A 112 9.56 -0.55 -6.69
CA PHE A 112 8.98 -1.75 -7.24
C PHE A 112 7.97 -1.47 -8.38
N LEU A 113 7.08 -0.50 -8.19
CA LEU A 113 6.04 -0.14 -9.16
C LEU A 113 6.60 0.53 -10.43
N ASN A 114 7.83 1.04 -10.40
CA ASN A 114 8.49 1.64 -11.56
C ASN A 114 9.16 0.62 -12.50
N LEU A 115 9.14 -0.68 -12.16
CA LEU A 115 9.70 -1.72 -13.02
C LEU A 115 8.83 -1.95 -14.28
N PRO A 116 9.44 -2.15 -15.47
CA PRO A 116 8.75 -2.72 -16.62
C PRO A 116 8.27 -4.16 -16.33
N ALA A 117 7.39 -4.68 -17.19
CA ALA A 117 6.48 -5.81 -16.96
C ALA A 117 7.07 -7.11 -16.34
N LEU A 118 6.15 -7.91 -15.80
CA LEU A 118 6.29 -9.08 -14.92
C LEU A 118 7.25 -10.19 -15.42
N GLU A 119 8.51 -10.19 -14.96
CA GLU A 119 9.45 -11.30 -15.22
C GLU A 119 10.21 -11.78 -13.98
N THR A 120 10.06 -11.12 -12.84
CA THR A 120 10.81 -11.46 -11.62
C THR A 120 9.93 -12.14 -10.57
N ASP A 121 10.52 -13.04 -9.79
CA ASP A 121 9.79 -13.76 -8.73
C ASP A 121 9.25 -12.82 -7.64
N ILE A 122 9.98 -11.75 -7.32
CA ILE A 122 9.50 -10.70 -6.40
C ILE A 122 8.17 -10.08 -6.89
N GLN A 123 8.03 -9.86 -8.19
CA GLN A 123 6.80 -9.32 -8.77
C GLN A 123 5.66 -10.34 -8.69
N ARG A 124 5.91 -11.62 -9.02
CA ARG A 124 4.88 -12.67 -8.91
C ARG A 124 4.35 -12.80 -7.48
N VAL A 125 5.24 -12.75 -6.49
CA VAL A 125 4.86 -12.83 -5.08
C VAL A 125 4.08 -11.58 -4.63
N LEU A 126 4.57 -10.38 -4.94
CA LEU A 126 3.93 -9.14 -4.50
C LEU A 126 2.60 -8.87 -5.20
N VAL A 127 2.49 -9.15 -6.49
CA VAL A 127 1.35 -8.70 -7.34
C VAL A 127 0.40 -9.85 -7.67
N GLY A 128 0.91 -11.07 -7.73
CA GLY A 128 0.15 -12.23 -8.15
C GLY A 128 0.16 -12.43 -9.66
N ASP A 129 0.39 -13.66 -10.09
CA ASP A 129 0.22 -14.09 -11.47
C ASP A 129 -1.18 -14.66 -11.74
N GLY A 130 -1.94 -15.00 -10.69
CA GLY A 130 -3.26 -15.60 -10.77
C GLY A 130 -3.23 -17.13 -10.85
N ASP A 131 -2.08 -17.71 -11.17
CA ASP A 131 -1.89 -19.15 -11.31
C ASP A 131 -1.33 -19.76 -10.02
N HIS A 132 -0.18 -19.26 -9.57
CA HIS A 132 0.52 -19.75 -8.38
C HIS A 132 0.31 -18.80 -7.20
N TYR A 133 0.25 -17.50 -7.50
CA TYR A 133 0.17 -16.43 -6.53
C TYR A 133 -1.13 -15.66 -6.69
N LEU A 134 -1.83 -15.44 -5.57
CA LEU A 134 -3.08 -14.71 -5.51
C LEU A 134 -2.88 -13.28 -6.04
N ARG A 135 -3.76 -12.86 -6.93
CA ARG A 135 -3.83 -11.50 -7.48
C ARG A 135 -4.92 -10.69 -6.78
N ASP A 136 -4.72 -9.38 -6.65
CA ASP A 136 -5.76 -8.47 -6.20
C ASP A 136 -6.90 -8.44 -7.24
N PRO A 137 -8.13 -8.84 -6.88
CA PRO A 137 -9.26 -8.79 -7.82
C PRO A 137 -9.76 -7.36 -8.05
N ASN A 138 -9.35 -6.40 -7.21
CA ASN A 138 -9.85 -5.04 -7.25
C ASN A 138 -9.09 -4.23 -8.31
N TYR A 139 -9.85 -3.56 -9.16
CA TYR A 139 -9.32 -2.57 -10.08
C TYR A 139 -9.31 -1.19 -9.42
N VAL A 140 -8.38 -0.35 -9.86
CA VAL A 140 -8.28 1.03 -9.39
C VAL A 140 -8.76 1.95 -10.50
N ARG A 141 -9.81 2.71 -10.20
CA ARG A 141 -10.24 3.82 -11.06
C ARG A 141 -9.36 5.03 -10.76
N ILE A 142 -8.60 5.48 -11.76
CA ILE A 142 -7.84 6.74 -11.69
C ILE A 142 -8.54 7.75 -12.58
N VAL A 143 -9.06 8.83 -12.00
CA VAL A 143 -9.56 9.96 -12.77
C VAL A 143 -8.41 10.93 -12.98
N ARG A 144 -8.05 11.18 -14.23
CA ARG A 144 -7.06 12.19 -14.61
C ARG A 144 -7.77 13.40 -15.17
N GLU A 145 -7.55 14.55 -14.56
CA GLU A 145 -7.98 15.81 -15.12
C GLU A 145 -6.82 16.42 -15.90
N VAL A 146 -7.01 16.62 -17.20
CA VAL A 146 -6.05 17.27 -18.08
C VAL A 146 -6.55 18.68 -18.34
N ILE A 147 -5.82 19.69 -17.88
CA ILE A 147 -6.11 21.08 -18.25
C ILE A 147 -5.58 21.27 -19.68
N SER A 148 -6.50 21.48 -20.63
CA SER A 148 -6.11 21.79 -22.02
C SER A 148 -5.59 23.23 -22.14
N ASP A 149 -4.88 23.53 -23.24
CA ASP A 149 -4.27 24.84 -23.51
C ASP A 149 -5.24 26.04 -23.44
N ASN A 150 -6.55 25.79 -23.51
CA ASN A 150 -7.61 26.80 -23.41
C ASN A 150 -8.23 26.94 -22.01
N GLY A 151 -7.66 26.28 -21.00
CA GLY A 151 -8.12 26.30 -19.61
C GLY A 151 -9.32 25.41 -19.31
N LYS A 152 -9.82 24.61 -20.28
CA LYS A 152 -10.88 23.63 -20.01
C LYS A 152 -10.28 22.35 -19.44
N VAL A 153 -10.89 21.88 -18.36
CA VAL A 153 -10.64 20.56 -17.78
C VAL A 153 -11.24 19.50 -18.70
N ALA A 154 -10.38 18.68 -19.30
CA ALA A 154 -10.79 17.44 -19.95
C ALA A 154 -10.63 16.30 -18.95
N GLU A 155 -11.73 15.67 -18.56
CA GLU A 155 -11.71 14.46 -17.73
C GLU A 155 -11.28 13.27 -18.59
N MET A 156 -10.21 12.60 -18.18
CA MET A 156 -9.77 11.32 -18.73
C MET A 156 -9.77 10.29 -17.60
N THR A 157 -10.78 9.43 -17.56
CA THR A 157 -10.73 8.27 -16.68
C THR A 157 -9.77 7.24 -17.27
N ILE A 158 -8.75 6.86 -16.50
CA ILE A 158 -7.91 5.70 -16.78
C ILE A 158 -8.26 4.62 -15.77
N GLU A 159 -8.77 3.51 -16.27
CA GLU A 159 -8.74 2.25 -15.54
C GLU A 159 -7.32 1.70 -15.66
N ALA A 160 -6.54 1.80 -14.57
CA ALA A 160 -5.16 1.35 -14.58
C ALA A 160 -5.06 -0.16 -14.36
N ASN A 161 -4.08 -0.74 -15.07
CA ASN A 161 -3.90 -2.15 -15.38
C ASN A 161 -4.01 -3.13 -14.18
N HIS A 162 -4.75 -4.21 -14.43
CA HIS A 162 -5.30 -5.26 -13.56
C HIS A 162 -4.35 -6.00 -12.59
N ALA A 163 -3.05 -5.70 -12.55
CA ALA A 163 -2.11 -6.48 -11.76
C ALA A 163 -1.84 -5.87 -10.38
N ARG A 164 -1.61 -4.55 -10.31
CA ARG A 164 -0.99 -3.87 -9.15
C ARG A 164 -1.99 -3.20 -8.20
N GLY A 165 -3.27 -3.13 -8.59
CA GLY A 165 -4.43 -2.85 -7.74
C GLY A 165 -4.16 -1.84 -6.62
N PHE A 166 -4.44 -2.24 -5.38
CA PHE A 166 -4.31 -1.42 -4.19
C PHE A 166 -2.92 -0.77 -3.98
N LEU A 167 -1.82 -1.41 -4.42
CA LEU A 167 -0.46 -0.88 -4.27
C LEU A 167 -0.27 0.45 -5.00
N ASP A 168 -0.89 0.61 -6.17
CA ASP A 168 -0.83 1.85 -6.95
C ASP A 168 -1.58 2.98 -6.22
N VAL A 169 -2.74 2.68 -5.61
CA VAL A 169 -3.52 3.65 -4.83
C VAL A 169 -2.72 4.17 -3.64
N ILE A 170 -2.21 3.27 -2.80
CA ILE A 170 -1.45 3.66 -1.62
C ILE A 170 -0.16 4.38 -2.01
N ASN A 171 0.50 3.95 -3.09
CA ASN A 171 1.68 4.66 -3.57
C ASN A 171 1.36 6.10 -3.98
N SER A 172 0.33 6.28 -4.79
CA SER A 172 -0.10 7.61 -5.25
C SER A 172 -0.57 8.50 -4.10
N LEU A 173 -1.44 8.00 -3.20
CA LEU A 173 -1.89 8.73 -2.01
C LEU A 173 -0.71 9.14 -1.12
N SER A 174 0.19 8.20 -0.80
CA SER A 174 1.35 8.50 0.05
C SER A 174 2.28 9.54 -0.57
N ASN A 175 2.42 9.54 -1.90
CA ASN A 175 3.24 10.52 -2.60
C ASN A 175 2.57 11.89 -2.64
N SER A 176 1.25 11.96 -2.73
CA SER A 176 0.54 13.24 -2.58
C SER A 176 0.84 13.88 -1.23
N PHE A 177 0.66 13.12 -0.14
CA PHE A 177 0.86 13.65 1.22
C PHE A 177 2.30 14.10 1.48
N LYS A 178 3.28 13.46 0.82
CA LYS A 178 4.71 13.80 0.97
C LYS A 178 5.17 14.96 0.10
N HIS A 179 4.59 15.14 -1.08
CA HIS A 179 5.20 15.96 -2.13
C HIS A 179 4.28 16.99 -2.76
N SER A 180 2.96 16.89 -2.58
CA SER A 180 2.01 17.75 -3.28
C SER A 180 1.78 19.07 -2.54
N PHE A 181 1.97 20.19 -3.24
CA PHE A 181 1.68 21.53 -2.70
C PHE A 181 0.19 21.81 -2.49
N ILE A 182 -0.69 21.02 -3.09
CA ILE A 182 -2.14 21.24 -3.08
C ILE A 182 -2.86 20.38 -2.04
N HIS A 183 -2.15 19.50 -1.33
CA HIS A 183 -2.75 18.57 -0.36
C HIS A 183 -3.50 19.28 0.77
N ASP A 184 -2.85 20.24 1.44
CA ASP A 184 -3.43 20.95 2.58
C ASP A 184 -4.73 21.71 2.23
N GLY A 185 -4.84 22.17 0.99
CA GLY A 185 -6.04 22.85 0.49
C GLY A 185 -7.28 21.96 0.35
N LEU A 186 -7.10 20.64 0.33
CA LEU A 186 -8.17 19.67 0.08
C LEU A 186 -8.87 19.19 1.34
N PHE A 187 -8.33 19.47 2.54
CA PHE A 187 -9.05 19.18 3.78
C PHE A 187 -10.42 19.88 3.80
N GLY A 188 -10.52 21.09 3.21
CA GLY A 188 -11.76 21.85 3.08
C GLY A 188 -12.87 21.15 2.28
N GLU A 189 -12.58 20.14 1.47
CA GLU A 189 -13.60 19.36 0.74
C GLU A 189 -14.42 18.42 1.66
N SER A 190 -13.99 18.25 2.91
CA SER A 190 -14.65 17.37 3.88
C SER A 190 -15.86 18.02 4.58
N VAL A 191 -16.11 19.32 4.37
CA VAL A 191 -17.05 20.13 5.18
C VAL A 191 -18.51 19.66 5.11
N ASN A 192 -18.90 18.97 4.05
CA ASN A 192 -20.30 18.53 3.87
C ASN A 192 -20.45 17.00 3.78
N ARG A 193 -19.44 16.23 4.17
CA ARG A 193 -19.45 14.77 3.97
C ARG A 193 -20.10 14.04 5.16
N VAL A 194 -21.01 13.12 4.85
CA VAL A 194 -21.71 12.28 5.85
C VAL A 194 -20.84 11.11 6.30
N GLU A 195 -19.87 10.71 5.48
CA GLU A 195 -19.00 9.56 5.71
C GLU A 195 -17.52 9.95 5.67
N PRO A 196 -16.64 9.22 6.39
CA PRO A 196 -15.21 9.49 6.41
C PRO A 196 -14.58 9.09 5.07
N ARG A 197 -13.95 10.07 4.42
CA ARG A 197 -13.30 9.92 3.12
C ARG A 197 -11.89 10.46 3.13
N VAL A 198 -11.04 9.88 2.29
CA VAL A 198 -9.68 10.32 2.02
C VAL A 198 -9.70 11.01 0.66
N THR A 199 -9.57 12.34 0.69
CA THR A 199 -9.40 13.17 -0.49
C THR A 199 -7.94 13.59 -0.62
N SER A 200 -7.44 13.58 -1.85
CA SER A 200 -6.06 13.92 -2.12
C SER A 200 -5.87 14.23 -3.60
N CYS A 201 -4.95 15.13 -3.91
CA CYS A 201 -4.56 15.39 -5.30
C CYS A 201 -3.06 15.23 -5.44
N PHE A 202 -2.66 14.40 -6.39
CA PHE A 202 -1.27 14.16 -6.72
C PHE A 202 -0.94 14.80 -8.07
N VAL A 203 0.08 15.65 -8.07
CA VAL A 203 0.71 16.18 -9.28
C VAL A 203 2.13 15.66 -9.30
N LYS A 204 2.46 14.86 -10.31
CA LYS A 204 3.78 14.23 -10.39
C LYS A 204 4.86 15.31 -10.48
N PHE A 205 5.81 15.27 -9.56
CA PHE A 205 6.90 16.27 -9.44
C PHE A 205 6.43 17.73 -9.31
N ASN A 206 5.18 17.98 -8.90
CA ASN A 206 4.56 19.32 -8.93
C ASN A 206 4.66 20.00 -10.30
N ALA A 207 4.69 19.21 -11.37
CA ALA A 207 4.60 19.70 -12.73
C ALA A 207 3.13 19.99 -13.06
N PHE A 208 2.65 21.21 -12.79
CA PHE A 208 1.23 21.60 -12.97
C PHE A 208 0.74 21.69 -14.42
N TYR A 209 1.57 21.29 -15.38
CA TYR A 209 1.16 21.03 -16.77
C TYR A 209 0.86 19.55 -17.02
N GLU A 210 1.21 18.67 -16.07
CA GLU A 210 0.84 17.25 -16.09
C GLU A 210 -0.57 17.06 -15.54
N PRO A 211 -1.25 15.96 -15.90
CA PRO A 211 -2.58 15.67 -15.38
C PRO A 211 -2.59 15.55 -13.86
N HIS A 212 -3.64 16.09 -13.25
CA HIS A 212 -3.89 15.93 -11.83
C HIS A 212 -4.55 14.59 -11.56
N ILE A 213 -4.02 13.85 -10.59
CA ILE A 213 -4.64 12.60 -10.11
C ILE A 213 -5.44 12.93 -8.86
N HIS A 214 -6.76 12.87 -8.97
CA HIS A 214 -7.68 13.08 -7.87
C HIS A 214 -8.06 11.75 -7.23
N HIS A 215 -7.88 11.69 -5.91
CA HIS A 215 -8.28 10.57 -5.07
C HIS A 215 -9.48 10.98 -4.23
N ASP A 216 -10.52 10.15 -4.25
CA ASP A 216 -11.65 10.28 -3.33
C ASP A 216 -12.13 8.87 -2.94
N HIS A 217 -11.70 8.39 -1.78
CA HIS A 217 -11.94 7.02 -1.33
C HIS A 217 -12.68 7.00 0.00
N HIS A 218 -13.61 6.06 0.18
CA HIS A 218 -14.12 5.82 1.53
C HIS A 218 -12.99 5.28 2.41
N LEU A 219 -12.88 5.79 3.63
CA LEU A 219 -11.84 5.36 4.56
C LEU A 219 -11.94 3.86 4.87
N LYS A 220 -13.17 3.34 4.95
CA LYS A 220 -13.43 1.91 5.17
C LYS A 220 -12.87 1.04 4.05
N ASP A 221 -13.06 1.44 2.80
CA ASP A 221 -12.62 0.65 1.64
C ASP A 221 -11.09 0.62 1.57
N LEU A 222 -10.43 1.75 1.87
CA LEU A 222 -8.96 1.78 1.97
C LEU A 222 -8.44 0.85 3.06
N TYR A 223 -9.08 0.85 4.23
CA TYR A 223 -8.69 -0.01 5.35
C TYR A 223 -8.89 -1.50 5.02
N LEU A 224 -10.03 -1.88 4.45
CA LEU A 224 -10.29 -3.27 4.05
C LEU A 224 -9.37 -3.72 2.91
N GLY A 225 -9.16 -2.87 1.91
CA GLY A 225 -8.22 -3.10 0.82
C GLY A 225 -6.79 -3.32 1.33
N PHE A 226 -6.34 -2.50 2.29
CA PHE A 226 -5.04 -2.67 2.94
C PHE A 226 -4.91 -4.02 3.63
N ARG A 227 -5.91 -4.43 4.43
CA ARG A 227 -5.86 -5.71 5.15
C ARG A 227 -5.87 -6.89 4.18
N SER A 228 -6.69 -6.83 3.14
CA SER A 228 -6.72 -7.83 2.08
C SER A 228 -5.36 -7.95 1.38
N GLU A 229 -4.75 -6.81 1.05
CA GLU A 229 -3.47 -6.75 0.35
C GLU A 229 -2.32 -7.32 1.20
N VAL A 230 -2.25 -6.97 2.49
CA VAL A 230 -1.25 -7.54 3.41
C VAL A 230 -1.42 -9.05 3.52
N ALA A 231 -2.65 -9.54 3.72
CA ALA A 231 -2.91 -10.97 3.84
C ALA A 231 -2.54 -11.73 2.54
N ARG A 232 -2.84 -11.14 1.38
CA ARG A 232 -2.51 -11.69 0.06
C ARG A 232 -1.01 -11.82 -0.15
N ILE A 233 -0.25 -10.75 0.13
CA ILE A 233 1.22 -10.77 -0.01
C ILE A 233 1.82 -11.84 0.90
N LEU A 234 1.36 -11.94 2.15
CA LEU A 234 1.88 -12.95 3.10
C LEU A 234 1.56 -14.37 2.66
N GLU A 235 0.36 -14.61 2.14
CA GLU A 235 -0.01 -15.89 1.55
C GLU A 235 0.92 -16.25 0.38
N ASN A 236 1.17 -15.30 -0.51
CA ASN A 236 2.05 -15.52 -1.65
C ASN A 236 3.50 -15.79 -1.22
N GLN A 237 4.01 -15.07 -0.22
CA GLN A 237 5.33 -15.32 0.34
C GLN A 237 5.41 -16.73 0.98
N ARG A 238 4.36 -17.17 1.68
CA ARG A 238 4.29 -18.53 2.23
C ARG A 238 4.30 -19.59 1.13
N ARG A 239 3.51 -19.40 0.08
CA ARG A 239 3.52 -20.30 -1.10
C ARG A 239 4.89 -20.38 -1.75
N TYR A 240 5.53 -19.23 -1.95
CA TYR A 240 6.88 -19.17 -2.52
C TYR A 240 7.87 -19.97 -1.67
N ALA A 241 7.89 -19.74 -0.35
CA ALA A 241 8.78 -20.47 0.54
C ALA A 241 8.58 -22.00 0.45
N VAL A 242 7.33 -22.47 0.44
CA VAL A 242 7.05 -23.92 0.32
C VAL A 242 7.54 -24.49 -1.01
N LEU A 243 7.34 -23.79 -2.12
CA LEU A 243 7.78 -24.24 -3.45
C LEU A 243 9.31 -24.26 -3.55
N SER A 244 9.98 -23.19 -3.13
CA SER A 244 11.44 -23.08 -3.20
C SER A 244 12.18 -24.05 -2.29
N TYR A 245 11.61 -24.39 -1.12
CA TYR A 245 12.23 -25.37 -0.20
C TYR A 245 11.73 -26.81 -0.41
N GLY A 246 10.60 -27.00 -1.11
CA GLY A 246 10.07 -28.31 -1.49
C GLY A 246 10.90 -29.00 -2.58
N ASP A 247 11.38 -28.24 -3.57
CA ASP A 247 12.23 -28.77 -4.65
C ASP A 247 13.65 -29.11 -4.18
N ALA A 248 14.16 -28.45 -3.14
CA ALA A 248 15.46 -28.78 -2.55
C ALA A 248 15.50 -30.18 -1.91
N GLY A 249 14.33 -30.75 -1.56
CA GLY A 249 14.21 -32.08 -0.95
C GLY A 249 14.15 -33.26 -1.93
N GLN A 250 14.09 -33.01 -3.25
CA GLN A 250 14.06 -34.08 -4.26
C GLN A 250 15.42 -34.36 -4.91
N HIS A 251 16.45 -33.56 -4.65
CA HIS A 251 17.81 -33.80 -5.14
C HIS A 251 18.73 -34.53 -4.14
N GLU A 252 18.22 -34.95 -2.98
CA GLU A 252 18.95 -35.74 -1.96
C GLU A 252 18.36 -37.15 -1.74
N ARG A 253 17.88 -37.83 -2.78
CA ARG A 253 17.59 -39.28 -2.72
C ARG A 253 18.18 -40.04 -3.89
#